data_AF-A0A3E2U5U2-F1
#
_entry.id   AF-A0A3E2U5U2-F1
#
_cell.length_a   1.000
_cell.length_b   1.000
_cell.length_c   1.000
_cell.angle_alpha   90.00
_cell.angle_beta   90.00
_cell.angle_gamma   90.00
#
_symmetry.space_group_name_H-M   'P 1'
#
loop_
_entity.id
_entity.type
_entity.pdbx_description
1 polymer ?
#
loop_
_entity_poly.entity_id
_entity_poly.type
_entity_poly.pdbx_seq_one_letter_code
_entity_poly.pdbx_strand_id
1 'polypeptide(L)'
;MKLFKKVLAAALAGVLALSVLTGCNNSNSVATVKMLDALNDWAKVYGVDTTFEKGNKELQEQVNALVKTVDEVGKGIDFGDAKDFDDVYNAIMKDKAARLKLGAWAAKFTQANVGDGSPLYECGFADISVALSASSNKNIYYAGQLMTSIGPINAPDTEWDNGEPNWTVGDKSYVAVATGEVGGKKYMIALFQTTAVTNPEYNKG
;
A
#
# COMPACT_ATOMS: atom_id res chain seq x y z
N MET A 1 -19.11 -0.73 -6.72
CA MET A 1 -18.46 0.37 -5.96
C MET A 1 -19.36 1.62 -5.88
N LYS A 2 -20.02 1.90 -4.73
CA LYS A 2 -20.59 3.24 -4.42
C LYS A 2 -21.14 3.42 -2.99
N LEU A 3 -21.30 2.34 -2.21
CA LEU A 3 -21.90 2.39 -0.88
C LEU A 3 -20.90 2.41 0.29
N PHE A 4 -19.64 2.00 0.08
CA PHE A 4 -18.61 1.99 1.13
C PHE A 4 -18.08 3.36 1.52
N LYS A 5 -18.34 4.42 0.73
CA LYS A 5 -17.82 5.78 0.98
C LYS A 5 -18.59 6.56 2.06
N LYS A 6 -19.78 6.11 2.49
CA LYS A 6 -20.67 6.91 3.35
C LYS A 6 -20.67 6.54 4.84
N VAL A 7 -20.04 5.43 5.24
CA VAL A 7 -20.10 4.92 6.63
C VAL A 7 -18.95 5.44 7.51
N LEU A 8 -17.85 5.95 6.91
CA LEU A 8 -16.60 6.25 7.63
C LEU A 8 -16.52 7.65 8.27
N ALA A 9 -17.57 8.48 8.16
CA ALA A 9 -17.50 9.90 8.52
C ALA A 9 -17.91 10.24 9.97
N ALA A 10 -18.26 9.27 10.81
CA ALA A 10 -18.82 9.54 12.14
C ALA A 10 -18.16 8.72 13.27
N ALA A 11 -16.94 9.12 13.67
CA ALA A 11 -16.27 8.89 14.97
C ALA A 11 -14.77 9.20 14.77
N LEU A 12 -14.03 9.96 15.58
CA LEU A 12 -14.22 10.37 16.96
C LEU A 12 -13.30 11.59 17.19
N ALA A 13 -13.84 12.67 17.73
CA ALA A 13 -13.05 13.74 18.33
C ALA A 13 -12.44 13.22 19.64
N GLY A 14 -11.14 13.41 19.84
CA GLY A 14 -10.46 12.96 21.05
C GLY A 14 -8.94 13.00 20.88
N VAL A 15 -8.39 14.20 20.95
CA VAL A 15 -6.95 14.47 21.02
C VAL A 15 -6.37 13.85 22.30
N LEU A 16 -5.20 13.20 22.21
CA LEU A 16 -3.97 13.52 22.98
C LEU A 16 -2.93 12.38 22.96
N ALA A 17 -1.66 12.81 22.96
CA ALA A 17 -0.40 12.08 23.18
C ALA A 17 0.18 11.26 22.01
N LEU A 18 0.92 12.01 21.19
CA LEU A 18 1.88 11.56 20.17
C LEU A 18 3.07 10.83 20.83
N SER A 19 3.02 9.50 20.94
CA SER A 19 4.24 8.68 21.08
C SER A 19 4.77 8.32 19.70
N VAL A 20 5.41 9.31 19.10
CA VAL A 20 6.71 9.18 18.40
C VAL A 20 6.94 7.86 17.66
N LEU A 21 6.28 7.68 16.51
CA LEU A 21 6.77 6.79 15.44
C LEU A 21 7.80 7.55 14.59
N THR A 22 8.74 8.25 15.22
CA THR A 22 9.95 8.73 14.56
C THR A 22 11.10 7.90 15.09
N GLY A 23 11.33 6.77 14.43
CA GLY A 23 12.45 5.89 14.69
C GLY A 23 13.00 5.40 13.37
N CYS A 24 13.97 6.13 12.82
CA CYS A 24 14.87 5.61 11.80
C CYS A 24 15.50 4.30 12.30
N ASN A 25 15.56 3.31 11.42
CA ASN A 25 16.35 2.08 11.50
C ASN A 25 15.97 1.03 12.58
N ASN A 26 15.67 -0.17 12.07
CA ASN A 26 15.76 -1.49 12.71
C ASN A 26 14.60 -1.96 13.63
N SER A 27 13.51 -1.20 13.75
CA SER A 27 12.31 -1.57 14.56
C SER A 27 11.10 -2.06 13.73
N ASN A 28 11.27 -2.28 12.42
CA ASN A 28 10.16 -2.63 11.51
C ASN A 28 9.46 -3.96 11.83
N SER A 29 10.02 -4.84 12.67
CA SER A 29 9.39 -6.14 12.97
C SER A 29 8.05 -6.00 13.69
N VAL A 30 7.94 -5.12 14.69
CA VAL A 30 6.71 -4.96 15.49
C VAL A 30 5.62 -4.23 14.70
N ALA A 31 5.99 -3.20 13.94
CA ALA A 31 5.06 -2.46 13.08
C ALA A 31 4.53 -3.35 11.94
N THR A 32 5.41 -4.14 11.31
CA THR A 32 5.01 -5.11 10.28
C THR A 32 4.09 -6.17 10.85
N VAL A 33 4.40 -6.75 12.01
CA VAL A 33 3.53 -7.75 12.66
C VAL A 33 2.15 -7.17 12.97
N LYS A 34 2.07 -5.99 13.57
CA LYS A 34 0.77 -5.34 13.86
C LYS A 34 -0.03 -5.02 12.59
N MET A 35 0.65 -4.73 11.48
CA MET A 35 -0.02 -4.49 10.20
C MET A 35 -0.45 -5.79 9.52
N LEU A 36 0.32 -6.88 9.66
CA LEU A 36 -0.08 -8.21 9.20
C LEU A 36 -1.35 -8.70 9.91
N ASP A 37 -1.41 -8.54 11.23
CA ASP A 37 -2.62 -8.88 12.00
C ASP A 37 -3.82 -8.08 11.48
N ALA A 38 -3.63 -6.78 11.24
CA ALA A 38 -4.68 -5.91 10.74
C ALA A 38 -5.11 -6.21 9.30
N LEU A 39 -4.18 -6.60 8.42
CA LEU A 39 -4.49 -7.02 7.05
C LEU A 39 -5.28 -8.34 7.05
N ASN A 40 -4.90 -9.30 7.89
CA ASN A 40 -5.63 -10.56 8.02
C ASN A 40 -7.01 -10.36 8.68
N ASP A 41 -7.14 -9.47 9.66
CA ASP A 41 -8.44 -9.13 10.23
C ASP A 41 -9.31 -8.35 9.23
N TRP A 42 -8.73 -7.45 8.45
CA TRP A 42 -9.39 -6.82 7.32
C TRP A 42 -9.88 -7.88 6.31
N ALA A 43 -9.04 -8.84 5.93
CA ALA A 43 -9.39 -9.91 5.00
C ALA A 43 -10.61 -10.72 5.49
N LYS A 44 -10.61 -11.12 6.76
CA LYS A 44 -11.75 -11.81 7.40
C LYS A 44 -13.02 -10.96 7.39
N VAL A 45 -12.93 -9.68 7.72
CA VAL A 45 -14.09 -8.77 7.79
C VAL A 45 -14.72 -8.56 6.42
N TYR A 46 -13.91 -8.49 5.36
CA TYR A 46 -14.37 -8.21 4.00
C TYR A 46 -14.50 -9.46 3.11
N GLY A 47 -14.26 -10.66 3.65
CA GLY A 47 -14.38 -11.92 2.91
C GLY A 47 -13.36 -12.07 1.79
N VAL A 48 -12.15 -11.57 1.99
CA VAL A 48 -11.02 -11.75 1.06
C VAL A 48 -10.28 -13.03 1.42
N ASP A 49 -10.14 -13.94 0.45
CA ASP A 49 -9.53 -15.27 0.66
C ASP A 49 -7.99 -15.25 0.67
N THR A 50 -7.36 -14.08 0.55
CA THR A 50 -5.91 -13.92 0.63
C THR A 50 -5.42 -13.92 2.08
N THR A 51 -4.46 -14.79 2.38
CA THR A 51 -3.71 -14.80 3.64
C THR A 51 -2.46 -13.94 3.54
N PHE A 52 -2.27 -13.02 4.51
CA PHE A 52 -1.10 -12.14 4.54
C PHE A 52 -0.03 -12.66 5.50
N GLU A 53 1.18 -12.88 4.97
CA GLU A 53 2.34 -13.36 5.72
C GLU A 53 3.47 -12.33 5.72
N LYS A 54 4.40 -12.46 6.66
CA LYS A 54 5.56 -11.56 6.72
C LYS A 54 6.50 -11.80 5.54
N GLY A 55 6.84 -10.72 4.83
CA GLY A 55 7.85 -10.73 3.79
C GLY A 55 9.26 -11.03 4.28
N ASN A 56 10.09 -11.47 3.34
CA ASN A 56 11.50 -11.71 3.60
C ASN A 56 12.30 -10.39 3.74
N LYS A 57 13.59 -10.50 4.02
CA LYS A 57 14.49 -9.34 4.17
C LYS A 57 14.57 -8.49 2.90
N GLU A 58 14.57 -9.13 1.74
CA GLU A 58 14.66 -8.45 0.44
C GLU A 58 13.43 -7.57 0.18
N LEU A 59 12.22 -8.09 0.42
CA LEU A 59 10.98 -7.32 0.30
C LEU A 59 11.00 -6.11 1.24
N GLN A 60 11.53 -6.28 2.45
CA GLN A 60 11.69 -5.20 3.41
C GLN A 60 12.71 -4.14 2.94
N GLU A 61 13.81 -4.56 2.33
CA GLU A 61 14.79 -3.64 1.74
C GLU A 61 14.20 -2.87 0.55
N GLN A 62 13.36 -3.50 -0.27
CA GLN A 62 12.69 -2.85 -1.41
C GLN A 62 11.69 -1.77 -0.95
N VAL A 63 10.84 -2.04 0.05
CA VAL A 63 9.89 -1.04 0.54
C VAL A 63 10.60 0.11 1.28
N ASN A 64 11.71 -0.16 1.98
CA ASN A 64 12.55 0.88 2.57
C ASN A 64 13.19 1.77 1.50
N ALA A 65 13.65 1.17 0.38
CA ALA A 65 14.21 1.91 -0.74
C ALA A 65 13.15 2.78 -1.44
N LEU A 66 11.90 2.31 -1.53
CA LEU A 66 10.78 3.08 -2.06
C LEU A 66 10.49 4.31 -1.20
N VAL A 67 10.31 4.13 0.11
CA VAL A 67 10.08 5.24 1.05
C VAL A 67 11.20 6.28 0.96
N LYS A 68 12.47 5.84 0.95
CA LYS A 68 13.61 6.75 0.77
C LYS A 68 13.53 7.52 -0.56
N THR A 69 13.11 6.87 -1.63
CA THR A 69 12.95 7.49 -2.95
C THR A 69 11.83 8.54 -2.92
N VAL A 70 10.69 8.22 -2.32
CA VAL A 70 9.54 9.13 -2.14
C VAL A 70 9.93 10.35 -1.32
N ASP A 71 10.59 10.15 -0.17
CA ASP A 71 11.08 11.24 0.69
C ASP A 71 12.10 12.11 -0.04
N GLU A 72 12.97 11.52 -0.86
CA GLU A 72 13.98 12.26 -1.62
C GLU A 72 13.36 13.10 -2.75
N VAL A 73 12.46 12.53 -3.56
CA VAL A 73 11.83 13.26 -4.67
C VAL A 73 10.95 14.39 -4.17
N GLY A 74 10.34 14.23 -2.99
CA GLY A 74 9.48 15.26 -2.43
C GLY A 74 10.21 16.51 -1.94
N LYS A 75 11.53 16.47 -1.67
CA LYS A 75 12.28 17.64 -1.16
C LYS A 75 12.28 18.86 -2.09
N GLY A 76 12.03 18.65 -3.38
CA GLY A 76 12.02 19.70 -4.40
C GLY A 76 10.63 20.11 -4.87
N ILE A 77 9.57 19.60 -4.24
CA ILE A 77 8.19 19.79 -4.67
C ILE A 77 7.50 20.73 -3.69
N ASP A 78 6.83 21.74 -4.23
CA ASP A 78 5.91 22.56 -3.44
C ASP A 78 4.57 21.83 -3.31
N PHE A 79 4.21 21.52 -2.07
CA PHE A 79 2.98 20.81 -1.73
C PHE A 79 1.82 21.76 -1.45
N GLY A 80 2.05 23.08 -1.38
CA GLY A 80 1.03 24.07 -1.06
C GLY A 80 0.22 23.71 0.19
N ASP A 81 -1.12 23.80 0.08
CA ASP A 81 -2.06 23.49 1.15
C ASP A 81 -2.51 22.01 1.17
N ALA A 82 -1.62 21.07 0.83
CA ALA A 82 -1.94 19.63 0.81
C ALA A 82 -2.62 19.19 2.11
N LYS A 83 -3.81 18.60 1.98
CA LYS A 83 -4.67 18.26 3.12
C LYS A 83 -4.28 16.93 3.74
N ASP A 84 -3.96 15.97 2.90
CA ASP A 84 -3.64 14.59 3.23
C ASP A 84 -2.46 14.10 2.36
N PHE A 85 -2.07 12.84 2.58
CA PHE A 85 -1.02 12.23 1.78
C PHE A 85 -1.43 11.99 0.31
N ASP A 86 -2.72 11.90 -0.01
CA ASP A 86 -3.17 11.74 -1.40
C ASP A 86 -2.83 12.98 -2.22
N ASP A 87 -3.05 14.19 -1.67
CA ASP A 87 -2.62 15.45 -2.29
C ASP A 87 -1.10 15.48 -2.53
N VAL A 88 -0.32 15.02 -1.54
CA VAL A 88 1.15 14.94 -1.62
C VAL A 88 1.59 13.94 -2.70
N TYR A 89 1.04 12.73 -2.71
CA TYR A 89 1.29 11.72 -3.73
C TYR A 89 0.94 12.23 -5.13
N ASN A 90 -0.21 12.89 -5.28
CA ASN A 90 -0.63 13.49 -6.55
C ASN A 90 0.34 14.57 -7.03
N ALA A 91 0.88 15.39 -6.13
CA ALA A 91 1.92 16.37 -6.46
C ALA A 91 3.22 15.69 -6.93
N ILE A 92 3.66 14.65 -6.21
CA ILE A 92 4.83 13.82 -6.60
C ILE A 92 4.63 13.23 -8.00
N MET A 93 3.46 12.66 -8.28
CA MET A 93 3.18 12.04 -9.58
C MET A 93 2.98 13.05 -10.71
N LYS A 94 2.66 14.32 -10.42
CA LYS A 94 2.66 15.39 -11.42
C LYS A 94 4.08 15.80 -11.81
N ASP A 95 5.03 15.75 -10.87
CA ASP A 95 6.42 16.06 -11.15
C ASP A 95 7.08 15.00 -12.06
N LYS A 96 7.72 15.47 -13.13
CA LYS A 96 8.32 14.59 -14.15
C LYS A 96 9.58 13.89 -13.60
N ALA A 97 10.41 14.58 -12.84
CA ALA A 97 11.66 14.01 -12.34
C ALA A 97 11.39 12.96 -11.26
N ALA A 98 10.41 13.21 -10.39
CA ALA A 98 9.91 12.26 -9.41
C ALA A 98 9.37 10.99 -10.07
N ARG A 99 8.49 11.13 -11.07
CA ARG A 99 8.00 9.97 -11.85
C ARG A 99 9.11 9.15 -12.48
N LEU A 100 10.16 9.79 -13.01
CA LEU A 100 11.30 9.06 -13.59
C LEU A 100 12.05 8.26 -12.53
N LYS A 101 12.31 8.83 -11.34
CA LYS A 101 12.98 8.09 -10.26
C LYS A 101 12.12 6.94 -9.71
N LEU A 102 10.82 7.17 -9.52
CA LEU A 102 9.88 6.14 -9.09
C LEU A 102 9.72 5.03 -10.15
N GLY A 103 9.67 5.41 -11.43
CA GLY A 103 9.67 4.48 -12.55
C GLY A 103 10.94 3.64 -12.63
N ALA A 104 12.12 4.22 -12.36
CA ALA A 104 13.38 3.48 -12.29
C ALA A 104 13.45 2.52 -11.09
N TRP A 105 12.79 2.86 -9.98
CA TRP A 105 12.60 1.93 -8.88
C TRP A 105 11.68 0.77 -9.28
N ALA A 106 10.54 1.06 -9.93
CA ALA A 106 9.56 0.07 -10.38
C ALA A 106 10.10 -0.84 -11.50
N ALA A 107 10.95 -0.34 -12.38
CA ALA A 107 11.53 -1.11 -13.49
C ALA A 107 12.43 -2.27 -13.05
N LYS A 108 12.76 -2.38 -11.75
CA LYS A 108 13.51 -3.51 -11.19
C LYS A 108 12.66 -4.77 -11.05
N PHE A 109 11.33 -4.62 -11.06
CA PHE A 109 10.40 -5.73 -10.97
C PHE A 109 10.07 -6.24 -12.37
N THR A 110 10.54 -7.44 -12.69
CA THR A 110 10.23 -8.12 -13.96
C THR A 110 8.73 -8.36 -14.05
N GLN A 111 8.11 -8.15 -15.21
CA GLN A 111 6.71 -8.45 -15.46
C GLN A 111 6.34 -9.86 -14.97
N ALA A 112 5.27 -9.96 -14.19
CA ALA A 112 4.72 -11.24 -13.75
C ALA A 112 3.96 -11.91 -14.90
N ASN A 113 3.85 -13.24 -14.88
CA ASN A 113 3.00 -14.01 -15.77
C ASN A 113 1.93 -14.75 -14.97
N VAL A 114 0.82 -15.05 -15.64
CA VAL A 114 -0.30 -15.75 -15.04
C VAL A 114 0.04 -17.23 -14.91
N GLY A 115 0.01 -17.76 -13.70
CA GLY A 115 0.08 -19.21 -13.42
C GLY A 115 1.47 -19.86 -13.48
N ASP A 116 2.55 -19.10 -13.75
CA ASP A 116 3.93 -19.64 -13.77
C ASP A 116 4.67 -19.53 -12.42
N GLY A 117 4.02 -18.91 -11.42
CA GLY A 117 4.59 -18.69 -10.09
C GLY A 117 5.59 -17.52 -10.02
N SER A 118 5.76 -16.74 -11.09
CA SER A 118 6.53 -15.50 -11.05
C SER A 118 5.89 -14.50 -10.07
N PRO A 119 6.73 -13.71 -9.37
CA PRO A 119 6.22 -12.83 -8.33
C PRO A 119 5.49 -11.62 -8.92
N LEU A 120 4.22 -11.47 -8.55
CA LEU A 120 3.46 -10.24 -8.72
C LEU A 120 3.70 -9.34 -7.51
N TYR A 121 4.19 -8.13 -7.73
CA TYR A 121 4.37 -7.12 -6.70
C TYR A 121 3.31 -6.04 -6.81
N GLU A 122 2.77 -5.64 -5.66
CA GLU A 122 1.77 -4.58 -5.57
C GLU A 122 2.16 -3.61 -4.47
N CYS A 123 1.76 -2.36 -4.63
CA CYS A 123 2.07 -1.30 -3.66
C CYS A 123 0.78 -0.61 -3.23
N GLY A 124 0.58 -0.51 -1.92
CA GLY A 124 -0.48 0.31 -1.29
C GLY A 124 0.13 1.37 -0.38
N PHE A 125 -0.59 2.46 -0.18
CA PHE A 125 -0.23 3.55 0.74
C PHE A 125 -1.35 3.87 1.73
N ALA A 126 -0.96 4.44 2.87
CA ALA A 126 -1.90 4.92 3.86
C ALA A 126 -1.40 6.24 4.46
N ASP A 127 -2.32 7.20 4.61
CA ASP A 127 -2.06 8.40 5.39
C ASP A 127 -2.10 8.06 6.88
N ILE A 128 -0.96 8.23 7.55
CA ILE A 128 -0.79 8.01 9.00
C ILE A 128 -0.51 9.33 9.75
N SER A 129 -0.72 10.47 9.09
CA SER A 129 -0.59 11.81 9.67
C SER A 129 -1.66 12.05 10.73
N VAL A 130 -2.84 11.46 10.55
CA VAL A 130 -3.94 11.58 11.50
C VAL A 130 -3.64 10.74 12.74
N ALA A 131 -3.62 11.40 13.89
CA ALA A 131 -3.55 10.74 15.19
C ALA A 131 -4.88 10.04 15.49
N LEU A 132 -5.08 8.85 14.91
CA LEU A 132 -6.16 7.96 15.31
C LEU A 132 -5.87 7.40 16.71
N SER A 133 -6.92 7.28 17.53
CA SER A 133 -6.83 6.70 18.88
C SER A 133 -6.23 5.29 18.82
N ALA A 134 -5.49 4.90 19.85
CA ALA A 134 -4.71 3.64 19.89
C ALA A 134 -5.55 2.34 19.92
N SER A 135 -6.81 2.39 19.49
CA SER A 135 -7.69 1.23 19.36
C SER A 135 -7.23 0.31 18.22
N SER A 136 -7.57 -0.98 18.31
CA SER A 136 -7.43 -1.95 17.21
C SER A 136 -8.04 -1.46 15.89
N ASN A 137 -9.05 -0.58 15.96
CA ASN A 137 -9.69 0.04 14.81
C ASN A 137 -8.74 0.93 13.97
N LYS A 138 -7.63 1.40 14.55
CA LYS A 138 -6.64 2.21 13.83
C LYS A 138 -5.89 1.40 12.78
N ASN A 139 -5.41 0.21 13.14
CA ASN A 139 -4.61 -0.58 12.21
C ASN A 139 -5.47 -1.18 11.11
N ILE A 140 -6.71 -1.63 11.41
CA ILE A 140 -7.64 -2.09 10.38
C ILE A 140 -8.06 -0.95 9.43
N TYR A 141 -8.13 0.30 9.92
CA TYR A 141 -8.34 1.48 9.06
C TYR A 141 -7.16 1.70 8.10
N TYR A 142 -5.93 1.60 8.57
CA TYR A 142 -4.75 1.69 7.69
C TYR A 142 -4.65 0.51 6.73
N ALA A 143 -4.94 -0.73 7.18
CA ALA A 143 -5.07 -1.88 6.30
C ALA A 143 -6.10 -1.62 5.19
N GLY A 144 -7.26 -1.04 5.54
CA GLY A 144 -8.26 -0.64 4.56
C GLY A 144 -7.77 0.40 3.56
N GLN A 145 -6.98 1.40 3.98
CA GLN A 145 -6.35 2.36 3.06
C GLN A 145 -5.33 1.68 2.15
N LEU A 146 -4.45 0.83 2.68
CA LEU A 146 -3.46 0.08 1.91
C LEU A 146 -4.14 -0.77 0.83
N MET A 147 -5.20 -1.49 1.19
CA MET A 147 -5.96 -2.33 0.25
C MET A 147 -6.79 -1.53 -0.76
N THR A 148 -7.23 -0.31 -0.41
CA THR A 148 -7.99 0.54 -1.34
C THR A 148 -7.08 1.23 -2.36
N SER A 149 -5.85 1.54 -1.97
CA SER A 149 -4.85 2.21 -2.81
C SER A 149 -3.91 1.24 -3.54
N ILE A 150 -4.04 -0.06 -3.25
CA ILE A 150 -3.15 -1.08 -3.81
C ILE A 150 -3.23 -1.08 -5.34
N GLY A 151 -2.07 -1.15 -5.97
CA GLY A 151 -1.97 -1.31 -7.42
C GLY A 151 -0.74 -2.15 -7.81
N PRO A 152 -0.83 -2.90 -8.93
CA PRO A 152 0.27 -3.73 -9.38
C PRO A 152 1.42 -2.88 -9.93
N ILE A 153 2.65 -3.30 -9.62
CA ILE A 153 3.89 -2.67 -10.09
C ILE A 153 4.32 -3.29 -11.42
N ASN A 154 4.22 -4.61 -11.52
CA ASN A 154 4.70 -5.44 -12.62
C ASN A 154 3.58 -6.38 -13.12
N ALA A 155 2.39 -5.81 -13.35
CA ALA A 155 1.21 -6.55 -13.78
C ALA A 155 1.50 -7.46 -14.99
N PRO A 156 0.89 -8.66 -15.06
CA PRO A 156 0.89 -9.47 -16.27
C PRO A 156 0.27 -8.77 -17.46
N ASP A 157 0.47 -9.34 -18.65
CA ASP A 157 -0.28 -8.96 -19.84
C ASP A 157 -1.78 -9.07 -19.55
N THR A 158 -2.43 -7.90 -19.50
CA THR A 158 -3.79 -7.76 -19.00
C THR A 158 -4.76 -7.59 -20.16
N GLU A 159 -5.68 -8.54 -20.28
CA GLU A 159 -6.86 -8.43 -21.12
C GLU A 159 -8.06 -8.13 -20.23
N TRP A 160 -8.95 -7.26 -20.70
CA TRP A 160 -10.11 -6.81 -19.94
C TRP A 160 -11.39 -7.30 -20.62
N ASP A 161 -12.29 -7.88 -19.83
CA ASP A 161 -13.65 -8.18 -20.25
C ASP A 161 -14.64 -7.69 -19.18
N ASN A 162 -15.61 -6.88 -19.58
CA ASN A 162 -16.60 -6.27 -18.69
C ASN A 162 -16.04 -5.61 -17.40
N GLY A 163 -14.81 -5.09 -17.46
CA GLY A 163 -14.12 -4.48 -16.32
C GLY A 163 -13.36 -5.45 -15.42
N GLU A 164 -13.36 -6.75 -15.74
CA GLU A 164 -12.59 -7.80 -15.07
C GLU A 164 -11.31 -8.13 -15.87
N PRO A 165 -10.14 -8.16 -15.23
CA PRO A 165 -8.90 -8.60 -15.87
C PRO A 165 -8.87 -10.13 -16.03
N ASN A 166 -8.10 -10.63 -16.98
CA ASN A 166 -7.84 -12.07 -17.19
C ASN A 166 -7.06 -12.77 -16.06
N TRP A 167 -6.62 -12.03 -15.05
CA TRP A 167 -5.89 -12.53 -13.89
C TRP A 167 -6.37 -11.92 -12.59
N THR A 168 -6.15 -12.62 -11.48
CA THR A 168 -6.35 -12.11 -10.11
C THR A 168 -5.15 -12.48 -9.24
N VAL A 169 -5.11 -11.95 -8.03
CA VAL A 169 -4.05 -12.25 -7.05
C VAL A 169 -4.21 -13.64 -6.46
N GLY A 170 -3.10 -14.24 -6.03
CA GLY A 170 -3.10 -15.52 -5.34
C GLY A 170 -3.72 -15.47 -3.95
N ASP A 171 -3.91 -16.67 -3.37
CA ASP A 171 -4.46 -16.87 -2.02
C ASP A 171 -3.46 -16.54 -0.89
N LYS A 172 -2.21 -16.26 -1.23
CA LYS A 172 -1.15 -15.88 -0.28
C LYS A 172 -0.42 -14.63 -0.76
N SER A 173 -0.19 -13.69 0.16
CA SER A 173 0.61 -12.50 -0.10
C SER A 173 1.62 -12.26 1.03
N TYR A 174 2.89 -12.13 0.66
CA TYR A 174 3.96 -11.70 1.56
C TYR A 174 3.99 -10.17 1.63
N VAL A 175 4.11 -9.60 2.83
CA VAL A 175 3.99 -8.16 3.05
C VAL A 175 5.20 -7.61 3.81
N ALA A 176 5.73 -6.49 3.33
CA ALA A 176 6.64 -5.64 4.06
C ALA A 176 6.11 -4.21 4.11
N VAL A 177 6.32 -3.52 5.23
CA VAL A 177 5.86 -2.13 5.41
C VAL A 177 7.01 -1.21 5.78
N ALA A 178 6.91 0.04 5.37
CA ALA A 178 7.78 1.12 5.81
C ALA A 178 7.00 2.43 5.92
N THR A 179 7.53 3.37 6.68
CA THR A 179 6.90 4.69 6.91
C THR A 179 7.87 5.80 6.56
N GLY A 180 7.36 6.88 5.98
CA GLY A 180 8.13 8.08 5.67
C GLY A 180 7.40 9.36 6.07
N GLU A 181 8.04 10.49 5.78
CA GLU A 181 7.46 11.81 5.99
C GLU A 181 7.86 12.75 4.86
N VAL A 182 6.87 13.32 4.17
CA VAL A 182 7.07 14.20 3.02
C VAL A 182 5.91 15.20 2.91
N GLY A 183 6.21 16.46 2.59
CA GLY A 183 5.19 17.52 2.56
C GLY A 183 4.50 17.75 3.91
N GLY A 184 5.16 17.45 5.03
CA GLY A 184 4.57 17.52 6.37
C GLY A 184 3.52 16.44 6.66
N LYS A 185 3.39 15.43 5.79
CA LYS A 185 2.49 14.27 5.97
C LYS A 185 3.31 13.04 6.28
N LYS A 186 2.85 12.26 7.26
CA LYS A 186 3.39 10.93 7.55
C LYS A 186 2.60 9.90 6.77
N TYR A 187 3.30 8.97 6.16
CA TYR A 187 2.67 7.94 5.34
C TYR A 187 3.27 6.58 5.63
N MET A 188 2.50 5.55 5.30
CA MET A 188 2.93 4.16 5.27
C MET A 188 2.84 3.65 3.84
N ILE A 189 3.83 2.86 3.44
CA ILE A 189 3.77 2.05 2.22
C ILE A 189 3.82 0.58 2.62
N ALA A 190 2.97 -0.23 2.00
CA ALA A 190 3.07 -1.68 2.03
C ALA A 190 3.43 -2.19 0.62
N LEU A 191 4.46 -3.04 0.57
CA LEU A 191 4.83 -3.78 -0.61
C LEU A 191 4.35 -5.23 -0.42
N PHE A 192 3.51 -5.67 -1.34
CA PHE A 192 2.94 -7.01 -1.38
C PHE A 192 3.67 -7.82 -2.44
N GLN A 193 3.90 -9.10 -2.16
CA GLN A 193 4.42 -10.07 -3.11
C GLN A 193 3.51 -11.30 -3.10
N THR A 194 2.87 -11.55 -4.23
CA THR A 194 1.98 -12.70 -4.46
C THR A 194 2.29 -13.32 -5.82
N THR A 195 1.36 -14.09 -6.37
CA THR A 195 1.39 -14.62 -7.72
C THR A 195 0.15 -14.13 -8.47
N ALA A 196 0.24 -14.03 -9.80
CA ALA A 196 -0.93 -13.85 -10.63
C ALA A 196 -1.50 -15.22 -11.02
N VAL A 197 -2.80 -15.41 -10.82
CA VAL A 197 -3.53 -16.63 -11.21
C VAL A 197 -4.64 -16.27 -12.19
N THR A 198 -5.12 -17.25 -12.97
CA THR A 198 -6.23 -17.02 -13.90
C THR A 198 -7.45 -16.49 -13.14
N ASN A 199 -8.05 -15.41 -13.63
CA ASN A 199 -9.29 -14.91 -13.05
C ASN A 199 -10.45 -15.82 -13.49
N PRO A 200 -11.13 -16.52 -12.57
CA PRO A 200 -12.26 -17.36 -12.94
C PRO A 200 -13.44 -16.53 -13.46
N GLU A 201 -13.55 -15.24 -13.16
CA GLU A 201 -14.66 -14.38 -13.59
C GLU A 201 -14.46 -13.78 -14.99
N TYR A 202 -13.26 -13.91 -15.56
CA TYR A 202 -12.96 -13.43 -16.91
C TYR A 202 -13.72 -14.22 -17.98
N ASN A 203 -14.35 -13.53 -18.94
CA ASN A 203 -15.14 -14.10 -20.04
C ASN A 203 -16.36 -14.94 -19.59
N LYS A 204 -16.88 -14.73 -18.38
CA LYS A 204 -18.06 -15.50 -17.90
C LYS A 204 -19.41 -15.06 -18.46
N GLY A 205 -19.51 -13.89 -19.11
CA GLY A 205 -20.71 -13.43 -19.82
C GLY A 205 -21.86 -12.96 -18.93
#